data_AF-A0A6B3HYX2-F1
#
_entry.id   AF-A0A6B3HYX2-F1
#
_cell.length_a   1.000
_cell.length_b   1.000
_cell.length_c   1.000
_cell.angle_alpha   90.00
_cell.angle_beta   90.00
_cell.angle_gamma   90.00
#
_symmetry.space_group_name_H-M   'P 1'
#
loop_
_entity.id
_entity.type
_entity.pdbx_description
1 polymer ?
#
loop_
_entity_poly.entity_id
_entity_poly.type
_entity_poly.pdbx_seq_one_letter_code
_entity_poly.pdbx_strand_id
1 'polypeptide(L)'
;TVIGGLAAAGYRISTSGAAERQGIVHRLDVGTSGLMVVAKSERAYTLLKAQFRDRVVDKKYHALVQGHPDPMSGTIDAPIGRHPNHDYKWAVTAEGKPSVTHYDLIEA
;
A
#
# COMPACT_ATOMS: atom_id res chain seq x y z
N THR A 1 -1.70 -15.56 9.00
CA THR A 1 -1.78 -14.16 8.49
C THR A 1 -0.83 -13.29 9.32
N VAL A 2 -0.49 -12.08 8.85
CA VAL A 2 0.37 -11.14 9.62
C VAL A 2 -0.20 -10.91 11.02
N ILE A 3 -1.51 -10.65 11.14
CA ILE A 3 -2.20 -10.43 12.42
C ILE A 3 -2.12 -11.67 13.32
N GLY A 4 -2.41 -12.86 12.78
CA GLY A 4 -2.33 -14.10 13.56
C GLY A 4 -0.93 -14.38 14.10
N GLY A 5 0.11 -14.12 13.29
CA GLY A 5 1.51 -14.28 13.72
C GLY A 5 1.89 -13.29 14.83
N LEU A 6 1.49 -12.03 14.71
CA LEU A 6 1.73 -11.02 15.74
C LEU A 6 0.98 -11.33 17.04
N ALA A 7 -0.27 -11.79 16.95
CA ALA A 7 -1.04 -12.19 18.13
C ALA A 7 -0.43 -13.40 18.83
N ALA A 8 0.00 -14.42 18.08
CA ALA A 8 0.69 -15.60 18.63
C ALA A 8 2.03 -15.23 19.30
N ALA A 9 2.71 -14.19 18.80
CA ALA A 9 3.91 -13.63 19.42
C ALA A 9 3.62 -12.72 20.64
N GLY A 10 2.35 -12.59 21.06
CA GLY A 10 1.95 -11.85 22.26
C GLY A 10 1.78 -10.33 22.06
N TYR A 11 1.80 -9.84 20.82
CA TYR A 11 1.55 -8.42 20.58
C TYR A 11 0.08 -8.08 20.72
N ARG A 12 -0.22 -7.04 21.52
CA ARG A 12 -1.54 -6.39 21.51
C ARG A 12 -1.79 -5.73 20.16
N ILE A 13 -2.96 -5.96 19.60
CA ILE A 13 -3.43 -5.39 18.32
C ILE A 13 -4.74 -4.65 18.59
N SER A 14 -4.95 -3.52 17.92
CA SER A 14 -6.21 -2.78 17.95
C SER A 14 -7.35 -3.63 17.39
N THR A 15 -8.54 -3.54 17.99
CA THR A 15 -9.73 -4.27 17.54
C THR A 15 -10.57 -3.48 16.54
N SER A 16 -10.21 -2.22 16.27
CA SER A 16 -10.81 -1.41 15.21
C SER A 16 -10.50 -1.94 13.81
N GLY A 17 -11.46 -1.74 12.90
CA GLY A 17 -11.42 -2.19 11.52
C GLY A 17 -12.39 -3.33 11.24
N ALA A 18 -12.40 -3.82 10.00
CA ALA A 18 -13.14 -5.03 9.66
C ALA A 18 -12.56 -6.23 10.44
N ALA A 19 -13.40 -7.20 10.77
CA ALA A 19 -13.02 -8.32 11.65
C ALA A 19 -11.76 -9.06 11.16
N GLU A 20 -11.59 -9.20 9.85
CA GLU A 20 -10.44 -9.87 9.24
C GLU A 20 -9.20 -8.97 9.06
N ARG A 21 -9.30 -7.68 9.40
CA ARG A 21 -8.24 -6.65 9.23
C ARG A 21 -8.08 -5.75 10.45
N GLN A 22 -8.38 -6.26 11.63
CA GLN A 22 -8.24 -5.52 12.88
C GLN A 22 -6.81 -4.98 13.04
N GLY A 23 -6.71 -3.69 13.34
CA GLY A 23 -5.42 -2.99 13.48
C GLY A 23 -4.67 -2.72 12.17
N ILE A 24 -5.14 -3.21 11.01
CA ILE A 24 -4.51 -2.96 9.71
C ILE A 24 -4.94 -1.58 9.18
N VAL A 25 -3.96 -0.70 8.95
CA VAL A 25 -4.21 0.66 8.44
C VAL A 25 -3.85 0.83 6.96
N HIS A 26 -3.05 -0.08 6.42
CA HIS A 26 -2.64 -0.16 5.01
C HIS A 26 -2.31 -1.62 4.63
N ARG A 27 -2.14 -1.92 3.35
CA ARG A 27 -1.88 -3.28 2.86
C ARG A 27 -0.76 -3.31 1.83
N LEU A 28 -0.11 -4.47 1.73
CA LEU A 28 0.68 -4.89 0.59
C LEU A 28 -0.11 -5.94 -0.20
N ASP A 29 0.18 -6.07 -1.48
CA ASP A 29 -0.40 -7.12 -2.32
C ASP A 29 0.30 -8.46 -2.10
N VAL A 30 -0.40 -9.55 -2.42
CA VAL A 30 0.19 -10.89 -2.37
C VAL A 30 1.36 -10.95 -3.37
N GLY A 31 2.51 -11.46 -2.91
CA GLY A 31 3.75 -11.45 -3.69
C GLY A 31 4.60 -10.19 -3.53
N THR A 32 4.11 -9.15 -2.85
CA THR A 32 4.92 -7.98 -2.47
C THR A 32 5.46 -8.18 -1.05
N SER A 33 6.78 -8.25 -0.92
CA SER A 33 7.46 -8.22 0.38
C SER A 33 7.58 -6.79 0.89
N GLY A 34 7.88 -6.63 2.19
CA GLY A 34 8.27 -5.33 2.75
C GLY A 34 7.58 -4.99 4.06
N LEU A 35 7.60 -3.70 4.37
CA LEU A 35 7.19 -3.15 5.65
C LEU A 35 5.66 -2.98 5.73
N MET A 36 5.09 -3.45 6.84
CA MET A 36 3.69 -3.20 7.21
C MET A 36 3.62 -2.57 8.60
N VAL A 37 2.63 -1.71 8.80
CA VAL A 37 2.35 -1.06 10.09
C VAL A 37 1.02 -1.58 10.59
N VAL A 38 1.01 -2.07 11.84
CA VAL A 38 -0.17 -2.59 12.52
C VAL A 38 -0.38 -1.80 13.81
N ALA A 39 -1.58 -1.27 14.00
CA ALA A 39 -1.92 -0.48 15.17
C ALA A 39 -2.10 -1.38 16.40
N LYS A 40 -1.40 -1.05 17.50
CA LYS A 40 -1.48 -1.78 18.77
C LYS A 40 -2.57 -1.26 19.73
N SER A 41 -3.17 -0.12 19.42
CA SER A 41 -4.20 0.53 20.23
C SER A 41 -5.18 1.31 19.36
N GLU A 42 -6.37 1.56 19.89
CA GLU A 42 -7.43 2.30 19.19
C GLU A 42 -6.99 3.71 18.82
N ARG A 43 -6.34 4.42 19.75
CA ARG A 43 -5.76 5.75 19.48
C ARG A 43 -4.77 5.70 18.31
N ALA A 44 -3.87 4.72 18.31
CA ALA A 44 -2.91 4.57 17.22
C ALA A 44 -3.61 4.25 15.90
N TYR A 45 -4.64 3.39 15.91
CA TYR A 45 -5.41 3.05 14.71
C TYR A 45 -6.05 4.30 14.10
N THR A 46 -6.74 5.12 14.88
CA THR A 46 -7.37 6.35 14.40
C THR A 46 -6.36 7.32 13.79
N LEU A 47 -5.24 7.57 14.48
CA LEU A 47 -4.21 8.51 14.02
C LEU A 47 -3.49 8.00 12.76
N LEU A 48 -3.11 6.73 12.73
CA LEU A 48 -2.47 6.14 11.56
C LEU A 48 -3.41 6.12 10.36
N LYS A 49 -4.69 5.74 10.53
CA LYS A 49 -5.70 5.82 9.46
C LYS A 49 -5.83 7.22 8.89
N ALA A 50 -5.81 8.24 9.75
CA ALA A 50 -5.83 9.63 9.31
C ALA A 50 -4.59 9.95 8.46
N GLN A 51 -3.38 9.60 8.93
CA GLN A 51 -2.15 9.84 8.17
C GLN A 51 -2.15 9.18 6.78
N PHE A 52 -2.63 7.94 6.67
CA PHE A 52 -2.75 7.24 5.38
C PHE A 52 -3.79 7.89 4.47
N ARG A 53 -4.93 8.34 5.01
CA ARG A 53 -5.97 9.04 4.25
C ARG A 53 -5.46 10.39 3.74
N ASP A 54 -4.74 11.12 4.59
CA ASP A 54 -4.25 12.47 4.35
C ASP A 54 -2.93 12.46 3.54
N ARG A 55 -2.44 11.28 3.14
CA ARG A 55 -1.25 11.05 2.31
C ARG A 55 0.05 11.67 2.88
N VAL A 56 0.20 11.68 4.21
CA VAL A 56 1.41 12.18 4.90
C VAL A 56 2.40 11.08 5.28
N VAL A 57 2.14 9.83 4.87
CA VAL A 57 3.02 8.69 5.11
C VAL A 57 3.92 8.48 3.89
N ASP A 58 5.23 8.60 4.09
CA ASP A 58 6.21 8.24 3.08
C ASP A 58 6.36 6.72 2.97
N LYS A 59 6.30 6.21 1.74
CA LYS A 59 6.51 4.80 1.43
C LYS A 59 7.50 4.70 0.30
N LYS A 60 8.54 3.89 0.48
CA LYS A 60 9.57 3.60 -0.53
C LYS A 60 9.63 2.10 -0.75
N TYR A 61 9.76 1.72 -2.02
CA TYR A 61 9.83 0.34 -2.46
C TYR A 61 11.01 0.20 -3.42
N HIS A 62 11.68 -0.95 -3.37
CA HIS A 62 12.57 -1.37 -4.45
C HIS A 62 11.82 -2.32 -5.37
N ALA A 63 12.02 -2.15 -6.66
CA ALA A 63 11.45 -3.00 -7.69
C ALA A 63 12.50 -3.24 -8.77
N LEU A 64 12.46 -4.44 -9.35
CA LEU A 64 13.12 -4.72 -10.62
C LEU A 64 12.09 -4.53 -11.72
N VAL A 65 12.45 -3.79 -12.76
CA VAL A 65 11.57 -3.48 -13.89
C VAL A 65 12.15 -4.05 -15.17
N GLN A 66 11.28 -4.35 -16.13
CA GLN A 66 11.70 -4.79 -17.46
C GLN A 66 12.04 -3.58 -18.33
N GLY A 67 13.25 -3.57 -18.91
CA GLY A 67 13.76 -2.48 -19.73
C GLY A 67 14.43 -1.38 -18.91
N HIS A 68 14.78 -0.27 -19.57
CA HIS A 68 15.41 0.89 -18.95
C HIS A 68 14.39 2.03 -18.90
N PRO A 69 13.97 2.48 -17.70
CA PRO A 69 13.13 3.68 -17.59
C PRO A 69 13.78 4.88 -18.26
N ASP A 70 13.04 5.54 -19.13
CA ASP A 70 13.41 6.82 -19.74
C ASP A 70 12.25 7.81 -19.55
N PRO A 71 12.42 8.85 -18.73
CA PRO A 71 13.63 9.23 -17.99
C PRO A 71 13.99 8.26 -16.84
N MET A 72 15.23 8.31 -16.36
CA MET A 72 15.70 7.47 -15.22
C MET A 72 15.02 7.81 -13.88
N SER A 73 14.51 9.04 -13.74
CA SER A 73 13.71 9.49 -12.59
C SER A 73 12.47 10.20 -13.11
N GLY A 74 11.31 9.97 -12.48
CA GLY A 74 10.08 10.55 -12.97
C GLY A 74 8.88 10.38 -12.07
N THR A 75 7.75 10.89 -12.58
CA THR A 75 6.44 10.77 -11.93
C THR A 75 5.47 10.14 -12.91
N ILE A 76 4.82 9.06 -12.48
CA ILE A 76 3.67 8.48 -13.15
C ILE A 76 2.44 9.03 -12.43
N ASP A 77 1.78 10.02 -13.04
CA ASP A 77 0.52 10.59 -12.59
C ASP A 77 -0.59 10.17 -13.56
N ALA A 78 -1.32 9.13 -13.18
CA ALA A 78 -2.38 8.56 -14.01
C ALA A 78 -3.47 7.91 -13.14
N PRO A 79 -4.75 8.19 -13.39
CA PRO A 79 -5.84 7.57 -12.63
C PRO A 79 -5.90 6.06 -12.85
N ILE A 80 -6.07 5.30 -11.77
CA ILE A 80 -6.11 3.83 -11.79
C ILE A 80 -7.50 3.34 -11.38
N GLY A 81 -8.10 2.50 -12.22
CA GLY A 81 -9.42 1.90 -12.03
C GLY A 81 -9.40 0.39 -12.29
N ARG A 82 -10.58 -0.23 -12.15
CA ARG A 82 -10.75 -1.65 -12.52
C ARG A 82 -10.68 -1.77 -14.04
N HIS A 83 -10.01 -2.81 -14.53
CA HIS A 83 -9.98 -3.07 -15.96
C HIS A 83 -11.40 -3.39 -16.47
N PRO A 84 -11.88 -2.77 -17.56
CA PRO A 84 -13.28 -2.82 -17.98
C PRO A 84 -13.80 -4.23 -18.27
N ASN A 85 -12.92 -5.09 -18.79
CA ASN A 85 -13.27 -6.47 -19.18
C ASN A 85 -12.75 -7.54 -18.19
N HIS A 86 -11.95 -7.16 -17.19
CA HIS A 86 -11.25 -8.11 -16.31
C HIS A 86 -11.17 -7.54 -14.89
N ASP A 87 -12.20 -7.79 -14.09
CA ASP A 87 -12.36 -7.24 -12.73
C ASP A 87 -11.19 -7.54 -11.76
N TYR A 88 -10.47 -8.65 -11.98
CA TYR A 88 -9.27 -9.02 -11.23
C TYR A 88 -8.02 -8.19 -11.56
N LYS A 89 -8.05 -7.41 -12.65
CA LYS A 89 -6.95 -6.51 -13.08
C LYS A 89 -7.27 -5.05 -12.77
N TRP A 90 -6.19 -4.27 -12.62
CA TRP A 90 -6.22 -2.82 -12.59
C TRP A 90 -5.69 -2.26 -13.91
N ALA A 91 -6.17 -1.08 -14.29
CA ALA A 91 -5.75 -0.39 -15.51
C ALA A 91 -5.70 1.12 -15.29
N VAL A 92 -4.95 1.82 -16.14
CA VAL A 92 -5.07 3.27 -16.26
C VAL A 92 -6.39 3.56 -16.97
N THR A 93 -7.29 4.29 -16.32
CA THR A 93 -8.63 4.60 -16.84
C THR A 93 -9.01 6.03 -16.46
N ALA A 94 -9.66 6.77 -17.37
CA ALA A 94 -10.04 8.16 -17.11
C ALA A 94 -10.95 8.31 -15.87
N GLU A 95 -11.80 7.33 -15.60
CA GLU A 95 -12.72 7.27 -14.45
C GLU A 95 -12.06 6.66 -13.19
N GLY A 96 -10.75 6.40 -13.25
CA GLY A 96 -9.99 5.81 -12.17
C GLY A 96 -9.77 6.76 -10.99
N LYS A 97 -9.28 6.22 -9.87
CA LYS A 97 -8.91 7.05 -8.72
C LYS A 97 -7.58 7.76 -8.98
N PRO A 98 -7.43 9.06 -8.60
CA PRO A 98 -6.17 9.79 -8.73
C PRO A 98 -5.02 9.07 -8.03
N SER A 99 -3.98 8.72 -8.80
CA SER A 99 -2.85 7.89 -8.37
C SER A 99 -1.55 8.47 -8.90
N VAL A 100 -0.57 8.61 -7.99
CA VAL A 100 0.73 9.21 -8.29
C VAL A 100 1.82 8.31 -7.72
N THR A 101 2.80 8.00 -8.56
CA THR A 101 4.00 7.24 -8.18
C THR A 101 5.23 8.00 -8.66
N HIS A 102 6.15 8.29 -7.74
CA HIS A 102 7.48 8.79 -8.08
C HIS A 102 8.46 7.62 -8.11
N TYR A 103 9.40 7.64 -9.05
CA TYR A 103 10.43 6.62 -9.17
C TYR A 103 11.79 7.24 -9.49
N ASP A 104 12.84 6.56 -9.04
CA ASP A 104 14.23 6.84 -9.34
C ASP A 104 14.94 5.52 -9.65
N LEU A 105 15.68 5.45 -10.76
CA LEU A 105 16.53 4.32 -11.10
C LEU A 105 17.75 4.30 -10.17
N ILE A 106 17.97 3.18 -9.50
CA ILE A 106 19.10 3.00 -8.56
C ILE A 106 20.29 2.33 -9.26
N GLU A 107 20.03 1.31 -10.08
CA GLU A 107 21.03 0.49 -10.76
C GLU A 107 20.43 -0.10 -12.05
N ALA A 108 21.26 -0.27 -13.09
CA ALA A 108 20.91 -0.85 -14.39
C ALA A 108 21.93 -1.93 -14.79
#